data_AF-D2JP73-F1
#
_entry.id   AF-D2JP73-F1
#
_cell.length_a   1.000
_cell.length_b   1.000
_cell.length_c   1.000
_cell.angle_alpha   90.00
_cell.angle_beta   90.00
_cell.angle_gamma   90.00
#
_symmetry.space_group_name_H-M   'P 1'
#
loop_
_entity.id
_entity.type
_entity.pdbx_description
1 polymer ?
#
loop_
_entity_poly.entity_id
_entity_poly.type
_entity_poly.pdbx_seq_one_letter_code
_entity_poly.pdbx_strand_id
1 'polypeptide(L)'
;MLLNIKIILRDPTNSKKYIGDVLKINLKKILKIKTKKITSRKKTRRKFTTLKSPHAHKDAQTSFELVSYNYILKLKSSQLSKFLSYYKKFVVG
;
A
#
# COMPACT_ATOMS: atom_id res chain seq x y z
N MET A 1 15.29 -15.50 -11.38
CA MET A 1 14.50 -14.38 -11.95
C MET A 1 14.20 -13.34 -10.88
N LEU A 2 14.15 -12.05 -11.23
CA LEU A 2 13.75 -10.96 -10.32
C LEU A 2 12.30 -10.57 -10.61
N LEU A 3 11.50 -10.42 -9.55
CA LEU A 3 10.10 -10.05 -9.62
C LEU A 3 9.87 -8.68 -8.98
N ASN A 4 9.01 -7.88 -9.61
CA ASN A 4 8.58 -6.59 -9.12
C ASN A 4 7.16 -6.73 -8.55
N ILE A 5 7.01 -6.63 -7.24
CA ILE A 5 5.70 -6.64 -6.57
C ILE A 5 5.26 -5.20 -6.35
N LYS A 6 4.06 -4.86 -6.80
CA LYS A 6 3.42 -3.57 -6.52
C LYS A 6 2.58 -3.69 -5.25
N ILE A 7 2.86 -2.84 -4.27
CA ILE A 7 2.12 -2.73 -3.01
C ILE A 7 1.38 -1.39 -3.01
N ILE A 8 0.08 -1.41 -2.75
CA ILE A 8 -0.76 -0.21 -2.70
C ILE A 8 -1.35 -0.12 -1.30
N LEU A 9 -1.01 0.92 -0.55
CA LEU A 9 -1.59 1.22 0.76
C LEU A 9 -2.58 2.37 0.62
N ARG A 10 -3.76 2.23 1.22
CA ARG A 10 -4.82 3.26 1.20
C ARG A 10 -4.97 4.01 2.52
N ASP A 11 -4.11 3.72 3.49
CA ASP A 11 -4.22 4.26 4.85
C ASP A 11 -3.04 5.22 5.18
N PRO A 12 -3.29 6.54 5.34
CA PRO A 12 -2.24 7.55 5.46
C PRO A 12 -1.48 7.50 6.79
N THR A 13 -2.14 7.14 7.90
CA THR A 13 -1.54 7.11 9.27
C THR A 13 -0.50 6.01 9.42
N ASN A 14 -0.70 4.86 8.77
CA ASN A 14 0.23 3.75 8.81
C ASN A 14 1.28 3.78 7.69
N SER A 15 1.03 4.43 6.55
CA SER A 15 1.85 4.30 5.33
C SER A 15 3.37 4.48 5.47
N LYS A 16 3.86 5.50 6.20
CA LYS A 16 5.32 5.74 6.38
C LYS A 16 5.95 4.79 7.40
N LYS A 17 5.29 4.57 8.53
CA LYS A 17 5.79 3.75 9.67
C LYS A 17 5.73 2.25 9.34
N TYR A 18 4.70 1.80 8.64
CA TYR A 18 4.55 0.40 8.21
C TYR A 18 5.58 -0.03 7.17
N ILE A 19 6.06 0.89 6.32
CA ILE A 19 6.90 0.52 5.18
C ILE A 19 8.39 0.58 5.49
N GLY A 20 8.83 1.66 6.14
CA GLY A 20 10.24 1.87 6.43
C GLY A 20 10.79 0.83 7.39
N ASP A 21 10.05 0.62 8.47
CA ASP A 21 10.51 -0.22 9.58
C ASP A 21 9.76 -1.54 9.58
N VAL A 22 8.42 -1.58 9.64
CA VAL A 22 7.69 -2.86 9.83
C VAL A 22 7.85 -3.82 8.65
N LEU A 23 7.69 -3.37 7.40
CA LEU A 23 7.89 -4.23 6.22
C LEU A 23 9.35 -4.65 6.07
N LYS A 24 10.30 -3.74 6.30
CA LYS A 24 11.72 -4.03 6.16
C LYS A 24 12.22 -4.97 7.27
N ILE A 25 11.73 -4.78 8.49
CA ILE A 25 11.96 -5.63 9.67
C ILE A 25 11.31 -7.00 9.46
N ASN A 26 10.03 -7.08 9.09
CA ASN A 26 9.34 -8.35 8.91
C ASN A 26 9.90 -9.15 7.73
N LEU A 27 10.26 -8.47 6.63
CA LEU A 27 10.87 -9.16 5.49
C LEU A 27 12.26 -9.70 5.83
N LYS A 28 13.11 -8.91 6.50
CA LYS A 28 14.49 -9.31 6.78
C LYS A 28 14.62 -10.21 8.01
N LYS A 29 14.01 -9.86 9.14
CA LYS A 29 14.10 -10.63 10.40
C LYS A 29 13.21 -11.87 10.38
N ILE A 30 11.94 -11.74 10.01
CA ILE A 30 10.97 -12.84 10.13
C ILE A 30 11.06 -13.79 8.94
N LEU A 31 11.12 -13.25 7.72
CA LEU A 31 11.06 -14.08 6.51
C LEU A 31 12.42 -14.40 5.89
N LYS A 32 13.52 -13.83 6.41
CA LYS A 32 14.87 -13.90 5.84
C LYS A 32 14.89 -13.51 4.34
N ILE A 33 13.95 -12.66 3.93
CA ILE A 33 13.81 -12.17 2.56
C ILE A 33 14.73 -10.96 2.39
N LYS A 34 15.77 -11.15 1.57
CA LYS A 34 16.65 -10.06 1.13
C LYS A 34 15.97 -9.28 0.01
N THR A 35 15.34 -8.16 0.37
CA THR A 35 14.81 -7.19 -0.61
C THR A 35 15.98 -6.47 -1.29
N LYS A 36 15.98 -6.42 -2.63
CA LYS A 36 17.04 -5.69 -3.37
C LYS A 36 16.84 -4.19 -3.30
N LYS A 37 15.59 -3.75 -3.45
CA LYS A 37 15.22 -2.33 -3.42
C LYS A 37 13.73 -2.20 -3.11
N ILE A 38 13.41 -1.21 -2.29
CA ILE A 38 12.04 -0.71 -2.10
C ILE A 38 12.02 0.69 -2.72
N THR A 39 11.17 0.89 -3.72
CA THR A 39 10.99 2.20 -4.34
C THR A 39 9.60 2.71 -4.04
N SER A 40 9.52 3.87 -3.38
CA SER A 40 8.29 4.64 -3.26
C SER A 40 7.96 5.27 -4.61
N ARG A 41 6.71 5.14 -5.07
CA ARG A 41 6.18 5.87 -6.23
C ARG A 41 5.36 7.06 -5.77
N LYS A 42 5.11 8.00 -6.70
CA LYS A 42 4.21 9.14 -6.45
C LYS A 42 2.88 8.65 -5.86
N LYS A 43 2.42 9.37 -4.84
CA LYS A 43 1.09 9.18 -4.26
C LYS A 43 0.07 9.43 -5.36
N THR A 44 -0.92 8.56 -5.47
CA THR A 44 -2.06 8.77 -6.36
C THR A 44 -3.23 9.29 -5.55
N ARG A 45 -3.85 10.37 -6.02
CA ARG A 45 -5.05 10.95 -5.41
C ARG A 45 -6.20 10.82 -6.39
N ARG A 46 -7.36 10.34 -5.94
CA ARG A 46 -8.61 10.39 -6.68
C ARG A 46 -9.57 11.28 -5.91
N LYS A 47 -10.06 12.33 -6.56
CA LYS A 47 -11.01 13.28 -5.97
C LYS A 47 -12.40 12.97 -6.52
N PHE A 48 -13.37 12.86 -5.63
CA PHE A 48 -14.78 12.70 -5.96
C PHE A 48 -15.53 13.89 -5.40
N THR A 49 -16.36 14.53 -6.22
CA THR A 49 -17.17 15.67 -5.80
C THR A 49 -18.62 15.28 -5.89
N THR A 50 -19.36 15.46 -4.80
CA THR A 50 -20.79 15.15 -4.74
C THR A 50 -21.55 16.34 -4.19
N LEU A 51 -22.85 16.40 -4.51
CA LEU A 51 -23.75 17.28 -3.79
C LEU A 51 -23.97 16.75 -2.36
N LYS A 52 -24.04 17.67 -1.39
CA LYS A 52 -24.33 17.41 0.03
C LYS A 52 -25.79 17.03 0.24
N SER A 53 -26.69 17.62 -0.54
CA SER A 53 -28.11 17.34 -0.51
C SER A 53 -28.67 17.31 -1.95
N PRO A 54 -29.80 16.65 -2.18
CA PRO A 54 -30.46 16.62 -3.49
C PRO A 54 -31.06 17.98 -3.92
N HIS A 55 -31.18 18.95 -3.00
CA HIS A 55 -31.66 20.31 -3.30
C HIS A 55 -30.49 21.30 -3.33
N ALA A 56 -30.32 21.98 -4.47
CA ALA A 56 -29.17 22.84 -4.72
C ALA A 56 -29.20 24.13 -3.87
N HIS A 57 -28.30 24.22 -2.89
CA HIS A 57 -27.92 25.48 -2.24
C HIS A 57 -26.52 25.91 -2.73
N LYS A 58 -26.18 27.20 -2.68
CA LYS A 58 -24.91 27.74 -3.22
C LYS A 58 -23.63 27.09 -2.62
N ASP A 59 -23.71 26.46 -1.45
CA ASP A 59 -22.60 25.74 -0.76
C ASP A 59 -22.77 24.20 -0.71
N ALA A 60 -23.50 23.65 -1.69
CA ALA A 60 -23.95 22.26 -1.67
C ALA A 60 -22.91 21.22 -2.15
N GLN A 61 -21.64 21.54 -2.38
CA GLN A 61 -20.66 20.54 -2.84
C GLN A 61 -19.72 20.08 -1.71
N THR A 62 -19.49 18.77 -1.65
CA THR A 62 -18.44 18.13 -0.82
C THR A 62 -17.47 17.41 -1.73
N SER A 63 -16.18 17.47 -1.39
CA SER A 63 -15.15 16.68 -2.06
C SER A 63 -14.53 15.65 -1.13
N PHE A 64 -14.45 14.41 -1.61
CA PHE A 64 -13.75 13.30 -0.98
C PHE A 64 -12.45 13.03 -1.71
N GLU A 65 -11.38 12.77 -0.97
CA GLU A 65 -10.10 12.36 -1.54
C GLU A 65 -9.73 10.94 -1.12
N LEU A 66 -9.56 10.07 -2.11
CA LEU A 66 -8.94 8.77 -1.91
C LEU A 66 -7.44 8.88 -2.20
N VAL A 67 -6.63 8.78 -1.15
CA VAL A 67 -5.17 8.82 -1.25
C VAL A 67 -4.62 7.39 -1.25
N SER A 68 -3.81 7.04 -2.24
CA SER A 68 -3.11 5.76 -2.29
C SER A 68 -1.60 5.97 -2.39
N TYR A 69 -0.88 5.18 -1.61
CA TYR A 69 0.57 5.14 -1.55
C TYR A 69 1.05 3.91 -2.29
N ASN A 70 1.80 4.12 -3.37
CA ASN A 70 2.24 3.05 -4.25
C ASN A 70 3.71 2.75 -4.01
N TYR A 71 4.04 1.47 -3.86
CA TYR A 71 5.40 0.99 -3.65
C TYR A 71 5.70 -0.15 -4.61
N ILE A 72 6.97 -0.26 -4.98
CA ILE A 72 7.48 -1.41 -5.72
C ILE A 72 8.56 -2.08 -4.88
N LEU A 73 8.36 -3.36 -4.64
CA LEU A 73 9.26 -4.25 -3.93
C LEU A 73 9.94 -5.16 -4.96
N LYS A 74 11.27 -5.12 -5.05
CA LYS A 74 12.04 -6.03 -5.91
C LYS A 74 12.54 -7.23 -5.11
N LEU A 75 12.11 -8.43 -5.49
CA LEU A 75 12.43 -9.70 -4.84
C LEU A 75 12.98 -10.72 -5.84
N LYS A 76 13.72 -11.73 -5.33
CA LYS A 76 14.03 -12.92 -6.13
C LYS A 76 12.80 -13.82 -6.20
N SER A 77 12.60 -14.51 -7.33
CA SER A 77 11.48 -15.43 -7.53
C SER A 77 11.39 -16.52 -6.45
N SER A 78 12.53 -17.04 -6.00
CA SER A 78 12.61 -18.03 -4.92
C SER A 78 12.13 -17.54 -3.55
N GLN A 79 11.97 -16.22 -3.36
CA GLN A 79 11.47 -15.62 -2.12
C GLN A 79 9.98 -15.29 -2.18
N LEU A 80 9.34 -15.39 -3.37
CA LEU A 80 7.94 -15.03 -3.57
C LEU A 80 7.00 -15.96 -2.79
N SER A 81 7.24 -17.27 -2.84
CA SER A 81 6.42 -18.26 -2.14
C SER A 81 6.42 -18.03 -0.63
N LYS A 82 7.58 -17.74 -0.04
CA LYS A 82 7.73 -17.40 1.39
C LYS A 82 7.00 -16.12 1.75
N PHE A 83 7.08 -15.11 0.89
CA PHE A 83 6.37 -13.84 1.07
C PHE A 83 4.85 -14.05 1.07
N LEU A 84 4.31 -14.74 0.06
CA LEU A 84 2.87 -14.99 -0.08
C LEU A 84 2.32 -15.89 1.04
N SER A 85 3.08 -16.91 1.44
CA SER A 85 2.70 -17.82 2.53
C SER A 85 2.53 -17.08 3.86
N TYR A 86 3.41 -16.12 4.17
CA TYR A 86 3.32 -15.32 5.39
C TYR A 86 2.04 -14.48 5.44
N TYR A 87 1.72 -13.77 4.37
CA TYR A 87 0.53 -12.93 4.34
C TYR A 87 -0.78 -13.72 4.22
N LYS A 88 -0.76 -14.93 3.63
CA LYS A 88 -1.94 -15.81 3.60
C LYS A 88 -2.43 -16.17 5.01
N LYS A 89 -1.53 -16.26 6.00
CA LYS A 89 -1.89 -16.54 7.41
C LYS A 89 -2.71 -15.41 8.07
N PHE A 90 -2.63 -14.19 7.58
CA PHE A 90 -3.36 -13.05 8.14
C PHE A 90 -4.74 -12.80 7.50
N VAL A 91 -5.06 -13.49 6.41
CA VAL A 91 -6.36 -13.33 5.69
C VAL A 91 -7.38 -14.39 6.12
N VAL A 92 -6.95 -15.43 6.81
CA VAL A 92 -7.79 -16.57 7.24
C VAL A 92 -7.89 -16.63 8.78
N GLY A 93 -7.50 -15.57 9.48
CA GLY A 93 -7.60 -15.42 10.93
C GLY A 93 -8.61 -14.37 11.30
#